data_AF-K2CV39-F1
#
_entry.id   AF-K2CV39-F1
#
_cell.length_a   1.000
_cell.length_b   1.000
_cell.length_c   1.000
_cell.angle_alpha   90.00
_cell.angle_beta   90.00
_cell.angle_gamma   90.00
#
_symmetry.space_group_name_H-M   'P 1'
#
loop_
_entity.id
_entity.type
_entity.pdbx_description
1 polymer ?
#
loop_
_entity_poly.entity_id
_entity_poly.type
_entity_poly.pdbx_seq_one_letter_code
_entity_poly.pdbx_strand_id
1 'polypeptide(L)' 'MGCVDCRMGGFLGRMGLYELLTVSEALKDKITQAPSIDVLRRQAIADGMRPLRLAGALRVAEGLTTLDEVIATTPPLD' A
#
# COMPACT_ATOMS: atom_id res chain seq x y z
N MET A 1 16.43 -2.49 17.76
CA MET A 1 17.68 -1.95 18.34
C MET A 1 17.79 -0.49 17.95
N GLY A 2 18.10 0.40 18.91
CA GLY A 2 18.33 1.81 18.67
C GLY A 2 19.79 2.19 18.94
N CYS A 3 20.32 3.15 18.18
CA CYS A 3 21.67 3.71 18.32
C CYS A 3 21.62 5.24 18.28
N VAL A 4 22.75 5.91 18.48
CA VAL A 4 22.85 7.37 18.46
C VAL A 4 22.41 7.95 17.11
N ASP A 5 22.75 7.29 16.00
CA ASP A 5 22.43 7.78 14.65
C ASP A 5 20.93 7.81 14.37
N CYS A 6 20.19 6.80 14.86
CA CYS A 6 18.73 6.78 14.80
C CYS A 6 18.06 7.42 16.04
N ARG A 7 18.83 8.15 16.86
CA ARG A 7 18.37 8.82 18.09
C ARG A 7 17.59 7.89 19.01
N MET A 8 18.08 6.66 19.16
CA MET A 8 17.48 5.57 19.93
C MET A 8 16.09 5.12 19.44
N GLY A 9 15.60 5.60 18.29
CA GLY A 9 14.28 5.26 17.74
C GLY A 9 14.22 3.97 16.92
N GLY A 10 15.37 3.44 16.49
CA GLY A 10 15.44 2.20 15.70
C GLY A 10 15.11 2.34 14.21
N PHE A 11 14.77 3.55 13.75
CA PHE A 11 14.50 3.87 12.35
C PHE A 11 15.28 5.12 11.93
N LEU A 12 15.72 5.16 10.67
CA LEU A 12 16.38 6.32 10.08
C LEU A 12 15.84 6.55 8.67
N GLY A 13 15.37 7.77 8.39
CA GLY A 13 14.73 8.11 7.13
C GLY A 13 13.28 7.66 7.04
N ARG A 14 12.69 7.82 5.85
CA ARG A 14 11.30 7.42 5.53
C ARG A 14 11.23 6.90 4.11
N MET A 15 10.29 6.01 3.85
CA MET A 15 10.01 5.46 2.53
C MET A 15 8.50 5.58 2.27
N GLY A 16 8.14 5.95 1.04
CA GLY A 16 6.74 5.95 0.62
C GLY A 16 6.25 4.54 0.26
N LEU A 17 5.03 4.23 0.66
CA LEU A 17 4.24 3.13 0.09
C LEU A 17 3.25 3.73 -0.91
N TYR A 18 3.05 3.04 -2.03
CA TYR A 18 2.24 3.53 -3.13
C TYR A 18 1.19 2.50 -3.54
N GLU A 19 -0.01 3.00 -3.77
CA GLU A 19 -1.13 2.27 -4.39
C GLU A 19 -1.49 3.04 -5.66
N LEU A 20 -1.15 2.47 -6.81
CA LEU A 20 -1.26 3.14 -8.10
C LEU A 20 -2.45 2.60 -8.88
N LEU A 21 -3.52 3.39 -8.92
CA LEU A 21 -4.70 3.11 -9.73
C LEU A 21 -4.44 3.53 -11.17
N THR A 22 -4.40 2.55 -12.08
CA THR A 22 -4.32 2.81 -13.51
C THR A 22 -5.72 2.78 -14.11
N VAL A 23 -6.09 3.81 -14.87
CA VAL A 23 -7.40 3.92 -15.50
C VAL A 23 -7.40 3.18 -16.85
N SER A 24 -7.48 1.84 -16.78
CA SER A 24 -7.64 0.98 -17.95
C SER A 24 -9.03 1.16 -18.59
N GLU A 25 -9.22 0.69 -19.83
CA GLU A 25 -10.56 0.69 -20.45
C GLU A 25 -11.55 -0.14 -19.63
N ALA A 26 -11.13 -1.29 -19.09
CA ALA A 26 -11.98 -2.12 -18.24
C ALA A 26 -12.37 -1.44 -16.91
N LEU A 27 -11.50 -0.59 -16.36
CA LEU A 27 -11.83 0.24 -15.20
C LEU A 27 -12.81 1.34 -15.58
N LYS A 28 -12.60 2.02 -16.72
CA LYS A 28 -13.47 3.10 -17.21
C LYS A 28 -14.92 2.63 -17.36
N ASP A 29 -15.15 1.44 -17.91
CA ASP A 29 -16.48 0.85 -18.07
C ASP A 29 -17.24 0.68 -16.73
N LYS A 30 -16.50 0.60 -15.62
CA LYS A 30 -17.07 0.44 -14.26
C LYS A 30 -17.28 1.76 -13.54
N ILE A 31 -16.77 2.89 -14.08
CA ILE A 31 -16.97 4.23 -13.53
C ILE A 31 -18.33 4.74 -13.99
N THR A 32 -19.37 4.45 -13.21
CA THR A 32 -20.75 4.90 -13.46
C THR A 32 -21.15 6.03 -12.50
N GLN A 33 -22.42 6.49 -12.55
CA GLN A 33 -22.91 7.54 -11.64
C GLN A 33 -22.90 7.11 -10.16
N ALA A 34 -23.08 5.82 -9.88
CA ALA A 34 -23.06 5.24 -8.54
C ALA A 34 -22.24 3.94 -8.58
N PRO A 35 -20.90 4.03 -8.67
CA PRO A 35 -20.06 2.86 -8.85
C PRO A 35 -19.93 2.09 -7.53
N SER A 36 -19.87 0.77 -7.62
CA SER A 36 -19.48 -0.06 -6.48
C SER A 36 -17.96 0.05 -6.26
N ILE A 37 -17.56 0.54 -5.08
CA ILE A 37 -16.15 0.65 -4.71
C ILE A 37 -15.45 -0.71 -4.74
N ASP A 38 -16.12 -1.78 -4.32
CA ASP A 38 -15.54 -3.13 -4.34
C ASP A 38 -15.29 -3.62 -5.76
N VAL A 39 -16.19 -3.30 -6.70
CA VAL A 39 -16.02 -3.64 -8.12
C VAL A 39 -14.85 -2.86 -8.72
N LEU A 40 -14.73 -1.57 -8.42
CA LEU A 40 -13.60 -0.75 -8.86
C LEU A 40 -12.28 -1.25 -8.28
N ARG A 41 -12.24 -1.55 -6.97
CA ARG A 41 -11.04 -2.06 -6.28
C ARG A 41 -10.60 -3.40 -6.87
N ARG A 42 -11.51 -4.34 -7.09
CA ARG A 42 -11.19 -5.64 -7.70
C ARG A 42 -10.64 -5.48 -9.12
N GLN A 43 -11.24 -4.60 -9.92
CA GLN A 43 -10.72 -4.33 -11.27
C GLN A 43 -9.33 -3.70 -11.21
N ALA A 44 -9.14 -2.71 -10.33
CA ALA A 44 -7.85 -2.05 -10.16
C ALA A 44 -6.74 -3.05 -9.76
N ILE A 45 -7.03 -3.98 -8.84
CA ILE A 45 -6.10 -5.04 -8.45
C ILE A 45 -5.80 -5.97 -9.64
N ALA A 46 -6.81 -6.34 -10.43
CA ALA A 46 -6.62 -7.12 -11.64
C ALA A 46 -5.77 -6.38 -12.68
N ASP A 47 -5.89 -5.05 -12.74
CA ASP A 47 -5.08 -4.17 -13.59
C ASP A 47 -3.65 -3.93 -13.04
N GLY A 48 -3.30 -4.57 -11.91
CA GLY A 48 -1.96 -4.53 -11.33
C GLY A 48 -1.78 -3.54 -10.18
N MET A 49 -2.86 -2.86 -9.73
CA MET A 49 -2.80 -2.04 -8.53
C MET A 49 -2.47 -2.91 -7.31
N ARG A 50 -1.47 -2.51 -6.55
CA ARG A 50 -1.09 -3.16 -5.30
C ARG A 50 -1.59 -2.34 -4.11
N PRO A 51 -2.48 -2.90 -3.28
CA PRO A 51 -2.92 -2.25 -2.05
C PRO A 51 -1.75 -1.87 -1.13
N LEU A 52 -1.89 -0.75 -0.40
CA LEU A 52 -0.83 -0.24 0.49
C LEU A 52 -0.32 -1.29 1.49
N ARG A 53 -1.21 -2.07 2.10
CA ARG A 53 -0.83 -3.13 3.05
C ARG A 53 0.04 -4.21 2.40
N LEU A 54 -0.27 -4.58 1.15
CA LEU A 54 0.54 -5.54 0.38
C LEU A 54 1.86 -4.93 -0.11
N ALA A 55 1.86 -3.66 -0.50
CA ALA A 55 3.09 -2.94 -0.83
C ALA A 55 4.03 -2.86 0.39
N GLY A 56 3.48 -2.56 1.58
CA GLY A 56 4.22 -2.57 2.84
C GLY A 56 4.77 -3.95 3.20
N ALA A 57 3.98 -5.01 3.04
CA ALA A 57 4.43 -6.38 3.30
C ALA A 57 5.65 -6.78 2.45
N LEU A 58 5.73 -6.32 1.19
CA LEU A 58 6.93 -6.52 0.36
C LEU A 58 8.15 -5.79 0.92
N ARG A 59 7.97 -4.55 1.38
CA ARG A 59 9.06 -3.77 2.00
C ARG A 59 9.56 -4.40 3.30
N VAL A 60 8.68 -5.07 4.05
CA VAL A 60 9.06 -5.87 5.23
C VAL A 60 9.88 -7.09 4.80
N ALA A 61 9.45 -7.81 3.75
CA ALA A 61 10.19 -8.95 3.23
C ALA A 61 11.58 -8.57 2.68
N GLU A 62 11.73 -7.34 2.16
CA GLU A 62 13.00 -6.75 1.73
C GLU A 62 13.86 -6.22 2.89
N GLY A 63 13.36 -6.25 4.13
CA GLY A 63 14.08 -5.78 5.32
C GLY A 63 14.17 -4.26 5.47
N LEU A 64 13.33 -3.51 4.76
CA LEU A 64 13.38 -2.04 4.73
C LEU A 64 12.47 -1.36 5.77
N THR A 65 11.50 -2.09 6.31
CA THR A 65 10.60 -1.62 7.38
C THR A 65 10.14 -2.81 8.24
N THR A 66 9.35 -2.54 9.28
CA THR A 66 8.79 -3.56 10.17
C THR A 66 7.32 -3.82 9.88
N LEU A 67 6.84 -5.00 10.27
CA LEU A 67 5.42 -5.33 10.17
C LEU A 67 4.56 -4.34 10.98
N ASP A 68 5.01 -3.96 12.18
CA ASP A 68 4.29 -3.03 13.05
C ASP A 68 4.09 -1.65 12.40
N GLU A 69 5.14 -1.10 11.77
CA GLU A 69 5.05 0.14 11.00
C GLU A 69 4.02 0.03 9.88
N VAL A 70 4.04 -1.06 9.11
CA VAL A 70 3.08 -1.27 8.01
C VAL A 70 1.65 -1.39 8.54
N ILE A 71 1.44 -2.10 9.65
CA ILE A 71 0.10 -2.27 10.23
C ILE A 71 -0.44 -0.94 10.75
N ALA A 72 0.40 -0.13 11.39
CA ALA A 72 0.04 1.16 11.97
C ALA A 72 -0.24 2.25 10.92
N THR A 73 0.39 2.16 9.74
CA THR A 73 0.38 3.24 8.73
C THR A 73 -0.42 2.94 7.47
N THR A 74 -0.97 1.73 7.32
CA THR A 74 -1.78 1.36 6.15
C THR A 74 -3.18 0.86 6.55
N PRO A 75 -4.21 0.96 5.69
CA PRO A 75 -5.52 0.35 5.95
C PRO A 75 -5.46 -1.19 5.98
N PRO A 76 -6.44 -1.88 6.59
CA PRO A 76 -6.59 -3.33 6.45
C PRO A 76 -6.85 -3.74 5.00
N LEU A 77 -6.62 -5.02 4.69
CA LEU A 77 -7.02 -5.62 3.42
C LEU A 77 -8.45 -6.13 3.59
N ASP A 78 -9.40 -5.35 3.08
CA ASP A 78 -10.82 -5.73 3.02
C ASP A 78 -11.15 -6.45 1.70
#